data_AF-A0AA36GG32-F1
#
_entry.id   AF-A0AA36GG32-F1
#
_cell.length_a   1.000
_cell.length_b   1.000
_cell.length_c   1.000
_cell.angle_alpha   90.00
_cell.angle_beta   90.00
_cell.angle_gamma   90.00
#
_symmetry.space_group_name_H-M   'P 1'
#
loop_
_entity.id
_entity.type
_entity.pdbx_description
1 polymer ?
#
loop_
_entity_poly.entity_id
_entity_poly.type
_entity_poly.pdbx_seq_one_letter_code
_entity_poly.pdbx_strand_id
1 'polypeptide(L)'
;MGNKPSSSAGSEDRLKKFYDSQFEEQLALRNIIETQKRAVQATEKRHAAVWESLLAIASSAIVLAVSYKMKRPEFALPIVPLVMAAGFHADTAFGEAQTMIQEKAEQIYNNERQRIEWPGGAITLREIDQCVAKANL
;
A
#
# COMPACT_ATOMS: atom_id res chain seq x y z
N MET A 1 -4.22 36.10 -53.01
CA MET A 1 -3.06 35.81 -52.14
C MET A 1 -3.55 34.94 -50.99
N GLY A 2 -3.14 33.66 -50.98
CA GLY A 2 -3.67 32.64 -50.07
C GLY A 2 -3.04 32.71 -48.69
N ASN A 3 -3.88 32.80 -47.67
CA ASN A 3 -3.49 32.75 -46.26
C ASN A 3 -3.28 31.27 -45.88
N LYS A 4 -2.08 30.87 -45.45
CA LYS A 4 -1.80 29.51 -44.95
C LYS A 4 -1.72 29.53 -43.41
N PRO A 5 -2.75 29.10 -42.68
CA PRO A 5 -2.68 28.89 -41.24
C PRO A 5 -2.35 27.42 -40.90
N SER A 6 -1.24 26.86 -41.41
CA SER A 6 -0.95 25.41 -41.23
C SER A 6 0.32 25.08 -40.45
N SER A 7 1.10 26.07 -40.00
CA SER A 7 2.39 25.81 -39.31
C SER A 7 2.30 25.87 -37.78
N SER A 8 1.39 26.65 -37.20
CA SER A 8 1.26 26.77 -35.73
C SER A 8 0.56 25.55 -35.11
N ALA A 9 -0.52 25.06 -35.72
CA ALA A 9 -1.28 23.91 -35.23
C ALA A 9 -0.43 22.62 -35.08
N GLY A 10 0.43 22.33 -36.07
CA GLY A 10 1.34 21.18 -36.01
C GLY A 10 2.52 21.34 -35.03
N SER A 11 2.74 22.54 -34.50
CA SER A 11 3.75 22.81 -33.47
C SER A 11 3.16 22.57 -32.07
N GLU A 12 1.92 23.00 -31.85
CA GLU A 12 1.14 22.76 -30.64
C GLU A 12 0.86 21.27 -30.42
N ASP A 13 0.50 20.54 -31.48
CA ASP A 13 0.27 19.08 -31.39
C ASP A 13 1.54 18.30 -31.03
N ARG A 14 2.72 18.79 -31.46
CA ARG A 14 4.01 18.19 -31.09
C ARG A 14 4.37 18.46 -29.64
N LEU A 15 4.10 19.67 -29.15
CA LEU A 15 4.32 20.03 -27.75
C LEU A 15 3.40 19.22 -26.82
N LYS A 16 2.11 19.10 -27.17
CA LYS A 16 1.16 18.27 -26.41
C LYS A 16 1.63 16.83 -26.30
N LYS A 17 1.96 16.20 -27.43
CA LYS A 17 2.50 14.83 -27.44
C LYS A 17 3.76 14.66 -26.60
N PHE A 18 4.65 15.67 -26.59
CA PHE A 18 5.85 15.64 -25.76
C PHE A 18 5.51 15.67 -24.26
N TYR A 19 4.61 16.57 -23.84
CA TYR A 19 4.15 16.62 -22.45
C TYR A 19 3.37 15.36 -22.05
N ASP A 20 2.53 14.83 -22.94
CA ASP A 20 1.78 13.59 -22.71
C ASP A 20 2.75 12.43 -22.42
N SER A 21 3.78 12.25 -23.25
CA SER A 21 4.81 11.23 -23.05
C SER A 21 5.54 11.42 -21.73
N GLN A 22 5.87 12.66 -21.36
CA GLN A 22 6.51 12.96 -20.08
C GLN A 22 5.60 12.65 -18.89
N PHE A 23 4.30 12.93 -18.98
CA PHE A 23 3.34 12.59 -17.93
C PHE A 23 3.14 11.08 -17.80
N GLU A 24 3.05 10.34 -18.90
CA GLU A 24 2.95 8.88 -18.89
C GLU A 24 4.17 8.23 -18.22
N GLU A 25 5.38 8.69 -18.56
CA GLU A 25 6.62 8.23 -17.92
C GLU A 25 6.62 8.53 -16.41
N GLN A 26 6.20 9.73 -16.00
CA GLN A 26 6.12 10.11 -14.58
C GLN A 26 5.08 9.29 -13.82
N LEU A 27 3.93 9.00 -14.42
CA LEU A 27 2.91 8.14 -13.84
C LEU A 27 3.43 6.71 -13.64
N ALA A 28 4.12 6.17 -14.64
CA ALA A 28 4.75 4.85 -14.55
C ALA A 28 5.81 4.78 -13.45
N LEU A 29 6.70 5.77 -13.39
CA LEU A 29 7.72 5.88 -12.33
C LEU A 29 7.11 5.99 -10.95
N ARG A 30 6.05 6.79 -10.79
CA ARG A 30 5.36 6.96 -9.52
C ARG A 30 4.73 5.65 -9.05
N ASN A 31 4.10 4.90 -9.95
CA ASN A 31 3.53 3.59 -9.63
C ASN A 31 4.63 2.62 -9.12
N ILE A 32 5.78 2.59 -9.79
CA ILE A 32 6.91 1.76 -9.36
C ILE A 32 7.41 2.17 -7.96
N ILE A 33 7.56 3.47 -7.70
CA ILE A 33 7.99 3.96 -6.38
C ILE A 33 6.96 3.62 -5.30
N GLU A 34 5.67 3.76 -5.60
CA GLU A 34 4.60 3.46 -4.65
C GLU A 34 4.53 1.96 -4.32
N THR A 35 4.70 1.09 -5.32
CA THR A 35 4.74 -0.37 -5.09
C THR A 35 5.96 -0.77 -4.27
N GLN A 36 7.14 -0.21 -4.54
CA GLN A 36 8.34 -0.45 -3.74
C GLN A 36 8.18 0.05 -2.30
N LYS A 37 7.62 1.25 -2.09
CA LYS A 37 7.35 1.78 -0.74
C LYS A 37 6.43 0.87 0.06
N ARG A 38 5.39 0.32 -0.57
CA ARG A 38 4.47 -0.63 0.08
C ARG A 38 5.20 -1.92 0.49
N ALA A 39 6.08 -2.45 -0.36
CA ALA A 39 6.87 -3.65 -0.06
C ALA A 39 7.85 -3.43 1.11
N VAL A 40 8.53 -2.28 1.15
CA VAL A 40 9.42 -1.91 2.25
C VAL A 40 8.65 -1.77 3.56
N GLN A 41 7.53 -1.02 3.56
CA GLN A 41 6.70 -0.84 4.75
C GLN A 41 6.18 -2.18 5.31
N ALA A 42 5.85 -3.14 4.45
CA ALA A 42 5.44 -4.48 4.88
C ALA A 42 6.59 -5.24 5.57
N THR A 43 7.81 -5.10 5.05
CA THR A 43 9.00 -5.75 5.61
C THR A 43 9.42 -5.12 6.95
N GLU A 44 9.37 -3.78 7.05
CA GLU A 44 9.67 -3.05 8.28
C GLU A 44 8.74 -3.46 9.43
N LYS A 45 7.43 -3.57 9.15
CA LYS A 45 6.45 -4.03 10.15
C LYS A 45 6.75 -5.45 10.65
N ARG A 46 7.16 -6.36 9.76
CA ARG A 46 7.57 -7.72 10.15
C ARG A 46 8.79 -7.70 11.06
N HIS A 47 9.82 -6.90 10.73
CA HIS A 47 11.02 -6.82 11.55
C HIS A 47 10.73 -6.24 12.94
N ALA A 48 9.90 -5.19 13.01
CA ALA A 48 9.46 -4.60 14.27
C ALA A 48 8.71 -5.62 15.15
N ALA A 49 7.78 -6.39 14.58
CA ALA A 49 7.02 -7.39 15.32
C ALA A 49 7.86 -8.56 15.84
N VAL A 50 8.91 -8.96 15.10
CA VAL A 50 9.89 -9.94 15.60
C VAL A 50 10.59 -9.39 16.84
N TRP A 51 11.04 -8.14 16.80
CA TRP A 51 11.69 -7.52 17.95
C TRP A 51 10.75 -7.35 19.14
N GLU A 52 9.51 -6.92 18.91
CA GLU A 52 8.50 -6.79 19.96
C GLU A 52 8.18 -8.14 20.62
N SER A 53 8.06 -9.21 19.83
CA SER A 53 7.82 -10.56 20.38
C SER A 53 9.01 -11.09 21.18
N LEU A 54 10.25 -10.85 20.74
CA LEU A 54 11.47 -11.16 21.50
C LEU A 54 11.50 -10.41 22.85
N LEU A 55 11.17 -9.12 22.85
CA LEU A 55 11.12 -8.30 24.07
C LEU A 55 10.01 -8.77 25.01
N ALA A 56 8.84 -9.15 24.48
CA ALA A 56 7.74 -9.70 25.27
C ALA A 56 8.13 -11.02 25.95
N ILE A 57 8.79 -11.93 25.22
CA ILE A 57 9.29 -13.19 25.78
C ILE A 57 10.34 -12.90 26.87
N ALA A 58 11.33 -12.06 26.59
CA ALA A 58 12.37 -11.72 27.56
C ALA A 58 11.81 -11.07 28.83
N SER A 59 10.91 -10.09 28.68
CA SER A 59 10.26 -9.43 29.82
C SER A 59 9.40 -10.40 30.64
N SER A 60 8.65 -11.29 29.99
CA SER A 60 7.87 -12.33 30.69
C SER A 60 8.77 -13.28 31.48
N ALA A 61 9.92 -13.69 30.93
CA ALA A 61 10.88 -14.55 31.61
C ALA A 61 11.49 -13.87 32.84
N ILE A 62 11.79 -12.57 32.76
CA ILE A 62 12.29 -11.78 33.88
C ILE A 62 11.22 -11.68 34.98
N VAL A 63 9.98 -11.36 34.63
CA VAL A 63 8.87 -11.26 35.59
C VAL A 63 8.63 -12.61 36.28
N LEU A 64 8.71 -13.73 35.55
CA LEU A 64 8.63 -15.08 36.11
C LEU A 64 9.79 -15.38 37.07
N ALA A 65 11.02 -15.05 36.69
CA ALA A 65 12.20 -15.27 37.54
C ALA A 65 12.12 -14.47 38.84
N VAL A 66 11.66 -13.21 38.77
CA VAL A 66 11.44 -12.36 39.95
C VAL A 66 10.30 -12.91 40.82
N SER A 67 9.19 -13.32 40.22
CA SER A 67 8.05 -13.93 40.92
C SER A 67 8.46 -15.19 41.67
N TYR A 68 9.28 -16.04 41.04
CA TYR A 68 9.83 -17.25 41.64
C TYR A 68 10.75 -16.93 42.82
N LYS A 69 11.67 -15.96 42.65
CA LYS A 69 12.59 -15.54 43.72
C LYS A 69 11.85 -14.94 44.92
N MET A 70 10.81 -14.14 44.68
CA MET A 70 10.01 -13.49 45.74
C MET A 70 8.93 -14.40 46.35
N LYS A 71 8.69 -15.60 45.79
CA LYS A 71 7.62 -16.53 46.18
C LYS A 71 6.23 -15.89 46.22
N ARG A 72 6.00 -14.87 45.38
CA ARG A 72 4.74 -14.13 45.30
C ARG A 72 4.16 -14.27 43.90
N PRO A 73 3.15 -15.14 43.70
CA PRO A 73 2.57 -15.39 42.38
C PRO A 73 1.81 -14.19 41.81
N GLU A 74 1.44 -13.23 42.66
CA GLU A 74 0.78 -11.97 42.28
C GLU A 74 1.61 -11.14 41.28
N PHE A 75 2.94 -11.31 41.25
CA PHE A 75 3.80 -10.62 40.29
C PHE A 75 3.72 -11.18 38.87
N ALA A 76 3.09 -12.35 38.66
CA ALA A 76 2.88 -12.94 37.34
C ALA A 76 1.62 -12.43 36.62
N LEU A 77 0.74 -11.71 37.32
CA LEU A 77 -0.49 -11.12 36.79
C LEU A 77 -0.29 -10.22 35.53
N PRO A 78 0.75 -9.37 35.42
CA PRO A 78 0.96 -8.55 34.23
C PRO A 78 1.43 -9.32 32.99
N ILE A 79 1.78 -10.61 33.11
CA ILE A 79 2.24 -11.41 31.95
C ILE A 79 1.09 -11.61 30.95
N VAL A 80 -0.13 -11.83 31.44
CA VAL A 80 -1.31 -12.08 30.58
C VAL A 80 -1.56 -10.94 29.58
N PRO A 81 -1.72 -9.66 30.00
CA PRO A 81 -1.92 -8.57 29.04
C PRO A 81 -0.68 -8.35 28.15
N LEU A 82 0.52 -8.63 28.65
CA LEU A 82 1.77 -8.43 27.91
C LEU A 82 1.91 -9.44 26.75
N VAL A 83 1.61 -10.71 27.02
CA VAL A 83 1.56 -11.77 26.00
C VAL A 83 0.42 -11.51 25.01
N MET A 84 -0.73 -11.04 25.47
CA MET A 84 -1.86 -10.69 24.60
C MET A 84 -1.52 -9.54 23.64
N ALA A 85 -0.87 -8.48 24.13
CA ALA A 85 -0.42 -7.37 23.29
C ALA A 85 0.64 -7.83 22.28
N ALA A 86 1.63 -8.61 22.71
CA ALA A 86 2.66 -9.14 21.82
C ALA A 86 2.07 -10.07 20.75
N GLY A 87 1.10 -10.92 21.13
CA GLY A 87 0.37 -11.78 20.21
C GLY A 87 -0.42 -10.99 19.16
N PHE A 88 -1.11 -9.93 19.57
CA PHE A 88 -1.82 -9.04 18.63
C PHE A 88 -0.86 -8.38 17.63
N HIS A 89 0.27 -7.85 18.10
CA HIS A 89 1.27 -7.24 17.24
C HIS A 89 1.89 -8.25 16.26
N ALA A 90 2.21 -9.46 16.73
CA ALA A 90 2.68 -10.55 15.88
C ALA A 90 1.64 -10.95 14.82
N ASP A 91 0.37 -11.11 15.21
CA ASP A 91 -0.72 -11.43 14.28
C ASP A 91 -0.92 -10.33 13.24
N THR A 92 -0.83 -9.04 13.60
CA THR A 92 -0.95 -7.96 12.62
C THR A 92 0.21 -7.88 11.62
N ALA A 93 1.41 -8.34 12.00
CA ALA A 93 2.60 -8.29 11.15
C ALA A 93 2.80 -9.55 10.29
N PHE A 94 2.43 -10.71 10.82
CA PHE A 94 2.56 -12.01 10.16
C PHE A 94 1.25 -12.56 9.63
N GLY A 95 0.12 -11.99 10.03
CA GLY A 95 -1.20 -12.49 9.71
C GLY A 95 -1.46 -12.55 8.22
N GLU A 96 -2.11 -13.63 7.80
CA GLU A 96 -2.51 -13.89 6.43
C GLU A 96 -3.63 -12.98 5.95
N ALA A 97 -4.15 -12.08 6.79
CA ALA A 97 -5.26 -11.20 6.43
C ALA A 97 -4.93 -10.35 5.20
N GLN A 98 -3.70 -9.83 5.08
CA GLN A 98 -3.30 -9.04 3.90
C GLN A 98 -3.16 -9.88 2.64
N THR A 99 -2.55 -11.06 2.74
CA THR A 99 -2.41 -11.99 1.62
C THR A 99 -3.76 -12.53 1.18
N MET A 100 -4.67 -12.80 2.11
CA MET A 100 -6.04 -13.22 1.85
C MET A 100 -6.87 -12.11 1.20
N ILE A 101 -6.74 -10.86 1.65
CA ILE A 101 -7.39 -9.71 1.00
C ILE A 101 -6.88 -9.58 -0.43
N GLN A 102 -5.57 -9.72 -0.64
CA GLN A 102 -4.97 -9.68 -1.97
C GLN A 102 -5.45 -10.84 -2.85
N GLU A 103 -5.45 -12.06 -2.34
CA GLU A 103 -5.93 -13.26 -3.05
C GLU A 103 -7.42 -13.14 -3.38
N LYS A 104 -8.25 -12.68 -2.44
CA LYS A 104 -9.67 -12.40 -2.71
C LYS A 104 -9.84 -11.28 -3.73
N ALA A 105 -9.03 -10.23 -3.66
CA ALA A 105 -9.07 -9.15 -4.64
C ALA A 105 -8.68 -9.66 -6.03
N GLU A 106 -7.65 -10.51 -6.14
CA GLU A 106 -7.23 -11.16 -7.38
C GLU A 106 -8.30 -12.12 -7.91
N GLN A 107 -8.92 -12.90 -7.03
CA GLN A 107 -10.03 -13.79 -7.39
C GLN A 107 -11.23 -13.00 -7.93
N ILE A 108 -11.60 -11.91 -7.26
CA ILE A 108 -12.68 -11.01 -7.68
C ILE A 108 -12.31 -10.35 -9.02
N TYR A 109 -11.08 -9.84 -9.17
CA TYR A 109 -10.59 -9.24 -10.42
C TYR A 109 -10.61 -10.22 -11.61
N ASN A 110 -10.22 -11.48 -11.38
CA ASN A 110 -10.17 -12.51 -12.43
C ASN A 110 -11.57 -13.04 -12.79
N ASN A 111 -12.44 -13.26 -11.79
CA ASN A 111 -13.76 -13.86 -12.00
C ASN A 111 -14.84 -12.84 -12.40
N GLU A 112 -14.74 -11.60 -11.92
CA GLU A 112 -15.74 -10.55 -12.12
C GLU A 112 -15.15 -9.35 -12.88
N ARG A 113 -14.22 -9.58 -13.81
CA ARG A 113 -13.56 -8.52 -14.60
C ARG A 113 -14.58 -7.56 -15.24
N GLN A 114 -15.69 -8.09 -15.77
CA GLN A 114 -16.78 -7.29 -16.36
C GLN A 114 -17.56 -6.42 -15.36
N ARG A 115 -17.50 -6.70 -14.06
CA ARG A 115 -18.21 -5.95 -13.00
C ARG A 115 -17.32 -4.91 -12.32
N ILE A 116 -16.00 -5.11 -12.37
CA ILE A 116 -14.97 -4.26 -11.73
C ILE A 116 -14.27 -3.37 -12.75
N GLU A 117 -14.33 -3.69 -14.04
CA GLU A 117 -14.02 -2.76 -15.12
C GLU A 117 -14.90 -1.52 -14.94
N TRP A 118 -14.33 -0.50 -14.31
CA TRP A 118 -14.74 0.87 -14.54
C TRP A 118 -14.75 1.05 -16.06
N PRO A 119 -15.82 1.59 -16.66
CA PRO A 119 -15.85 1.83 -18.10
C PRO A 119 -14.70 2.79 -18.45
N GLY A 120 -13.56 2.25 -18.89
CA GLY A 120 -12.33 3.01 -19.18
C GLY A 120 -11.00 2.26 -18.98
N GLY A 121 -10.88 1.36 -18.00
CA GLY A 121 -9.59 0.72 -17.66
C GLY A 121 -8.69 1.59 -16.80
N ALA A 122 -7.37 1.39 -16.86
CA ALA A 122 -6.41 2.19 -16.08
C ALA A 122 -6.52 3.67 -16.51
N ILE A 123 -6.80 4.57 -15.55
CA ILE A 123 -7.00 5.99 -15.82
C ILE A 123 -5.85 6.53 -16.68
N THR A 124 -6.16 6.78 -17.96
CA THR A 124 -5.23 7.42 -18.88
C THR A 124 -5.43 8.92 -18.82
N LEU A 125 -4.39 9.69 -19.15
CA LEU A 125 -4.48 11.15 -19.19
C LEU A 125 -5.64 11.64 -20.08
N ARG A 126 -5.92 10.89 -21.18
CA ARG A 126 -7.06 11.14 -22.07
C ARG A 126 -8.41 11.07 -21.36
N GLU A 127 -8.58 10.19 -20.37
CA GLU A 127 -9.83 10.07 -19.62
C GLU A 127 -10.01 11.20 -18.60
N ILE A 128 -8.91 11.63 -17.98
CA ILE A 128 -8.90 12.78 -17.09
C ILE A 128 -9.28 14.05 -17.86
N ASP A 129 -8.66 14.29 -19.02
CA ASP A 129 -8.96 15.44 -19.86
C ASP A 129 -10.41 15.43 -20.37
N GLN A 130 -10.93 14.27 -20.76
CA GLN A 130 -12.33 14.13 -21.14
C GLN A 130 -13.29 14.40 -19.97
N CYS A 131 -12.93 14.01 -18.75
CA CYS A 131 -13.73 14.26 -17.55
C CYS A 131 -13.75 15.76 -17.20
N VAL A 132 -12.58 16.41 -17.23
CA VAL A 132 -12.44 17.86 -16.98
C VAL A 132 -13.15 18.69 -18.05
N ALA A 133 -13.08 18.30 -19.33
CA ALA A 133 -13.78 18.98 -20.41
C ALA A 133 -15.31 18.87 -20.29
N LYS A 134 -15.83 17.73 -19.84
CA LYS A 134 -17.27 17.55 -19.57
C LYS A 134 -17.77 18.30 -18.33
N ALA A 135 -16.91 18.53 -17.34
CA ALA A 135 -17.26 19.23 -16.10
C ALA A 135 -17.28 20.77 -16.25
N ASN A 136 -16.65 21.31 -17.29
CA ASN A 136 -16.61 22.75 -17.61
C ASN A 136 -17.61 23.16 -18.72
N LEU A 137 -18.54 22.27 -19.08
CA LEU A 137 -19.70 22.52 -19.95
C LEU A 137 -20.96 22.63 -19.08
#